data_AF-A0A417ENL5-F1
#
_entry.id   AF-A0A417ENL5-F1
#
_cell.length_a   1.000
_cell.length_b   1.000
_cell.length_c   1.000
_cell.angle_alpha   90.00
_cell.angle_beta   90.00
_cell.angle_gamma   90.00
#
_symmetry.space_group_name_H-M   'P 1'
#
loop_
_entity.id
_entity.type
_entity.pdbx_description
1 polymer ?
#
loop_
_entity_poly.entity_id
_entity_poly.type
_entity_poly.pdbx_seq_one_letter_code
_entity_poly.pdbx_strand_id
1 'polypeptide(L)'
;MNILFYDMGSYTYQDTLFYLKQLGHTCKTVYYHFPNKFHDDFFCDRLEKQLQSDSCDAVMSINFFPLAAALCHEHQLPYLAWCYDIPASRYAPWILWVPEVSCYPISSQNSQNISTMGRI
;
A
#
# COMPACT_ATOMS: atom_id res chain seq x y z
N MET A 1 -0.08 -12.42 -7.99
CA MET A 1 0.34 -12.12 -6.60
C MET A 1 -0.86 -12.08 -5.67
N ASN A 2 -0.65 -12.42 -4.41
CA ASN A 2 -1.56 -12.23 -3.28
C ASN A 2 -1.27 -10.88 -2.62
N ILE A 3 -2.13 -9.89 -2.87
CA ILE A 3 -1.96 -8.53 -2.39
C ILE A 3 -2.86 -8.30 -1.17
N LEU A 4 -2.26 -7.83 -0.08
CA LEU A 4 -2.99 -7.32 1.06
C LEU A 4 -3.25 -5.83 0.84
N PHE A 5 -4.49 -5.48 0.55
CA PHE A 5 -4.89 -4.11 0.28
C PHE A 5 -5.35 -3.42 1.57
N TYR A 6 -4.61 -2.44 2.04
CA TYR A 6 -5.03 -1.58 3.14
C TYR A 6 -5.88 -0.42 2.61
N ASP A 7 -7.10 -0.31 3.14
CA ASP A 7 -8.04 0.77 2.81
C ASP A 7 -8.48 1.56 4.04
N MET A 8 -8.62 2.88 3.84
CA MET A 8 -9.10 3.86 4.81
C MET A 8 -10.28 4.66 4.23
N GLY A 9 -11.04 4.08 3.29
CA GLY A 9 -12.19 4.72 2.66
C GLY A 9 -11.84 5.63 1.49
N SER A 10 -10.84 5.26 0.69
CA SER A 10 -10.53 6.03 -0.52
C SER A 10 -11.63 5.89 -1.56
N TYR A 11 -12.01 6.98 -2.23
CA TYR A 11 -13.05 6.95 -3.28
C TYR A 11 -12.67 6.10 -4.50
N THR A 12 -11.37 6.00 -4.79
CA THR A 12 -10.77 5.21 -5.87
C THR A 12 -10.46 3.76 -5.51
N TYR A 13 -10.67 3.35 -4.26
CA TYR A 13 -10.34 1.99 -3.81
C TYR A 13 -11.00 0.92 -4.69
N GLN A 14 -12.28 1.13 -5.04
CA GLN A 14 -13.04 0.17 -5.85
C GLN A 14 -12.44 0.00 -7.25
N ASP A 15 -12.05 1.10 -7.89
CA ASP A 15 -11.45 1.08 -9.23
C ASP A 15 -10.09 0.38 -9.19
N THR A 16 -9.24 0.72 -8.22
CA THR A 16 -7.93 0.07 -8.09
C THR A 16 -8.07 -1.42 -7.82
N LEU A 17 -8.96 -1.82 -6.90
CA LEU A 17 -9.22 -3.23 -6.62
C LEU A 17 -9.74 -3.98 -7.86
N PHE A 18 -10.62 -3.35 -8.63
CA PHE A 18 -11.14 -3.92 -9.86
C PHE A 18 -10.01 -4.22 -10.85
N TYR A 19 -9.13 -3.24 -11.13
CA TYR A 19 -8.06 -3.42 -12.09
C TYR A 19 -6.97 -4.40 -11.61
N LEU A 20 -6.65 -4.43 -10.31
CA LEU A 20 -5.73 -5.45 -9.77
C LEU A 20 -6.25 -6.87 -9.99
N LYS A 21 -7.56 -7.08 -9.79
CA LYS A 21 -8.19 -8.39 -10.06
C LYS A 21 -8.22 -8.72 -11.56
N GLN A 22 -8.49 -7.74 -12.42
CA GLN A 22 -8.45 -7.92 -13.88
C GLN A 22 -7.04 -8.30 -14.39
N LEU A 23 -6.00 -7.79 -13.74
CA LEU A 23 -4.60 -8.15 -14.03
C LEU A 23 -4.21 -9.54 -13.48
N GLY A 24 -5.12 -10.26 -12.82
CA GLY A 24 -4.89 -11.62 -12.32
C GLY A 24 -4.31 -11.69 -10.91
N HIS A 25 -4.29 -10.58 -10.16
CA HIS A 25 -3.89 -10.60 -8.75
C HIS A 25 -5.06 -11.01 -7.85
N THR A 26 -4.76 -11.72 -6.77
CA THR A 26 -5.69 -12.00 -5.68
C THR A 26 -5.56 -10.90 -4.66
N CYS A 27 -6.66 -10.25 -4.28
CA CYS A 27 -6.63 -9.14 -3.33
C CYS A 27 -7.50 -9.42 -2.11
N LYS A 28 -6.92 -9.28 -0.91
CA LYS A 28 -7.62 -9.27 0.37
C LYS A 28 -7.59 -7.86 0.95
N THR A 29 -8.74 -7.31 1.32
CA THR A 29 -8.80 -5.95 1.87
C THR A 29 -8.83 -5.95 3.39
N VAL A 30 -8.00 -5.09 3.99
CA VAL A 30 -8.07 -4.70 5.41
C VAL A 30 -8.55 -3.27 5.47
N TYR A 31 -9.76 -3.09 5.98
CA TYR A 31 -10.31 -1.77 6.27
C TYR A 31 -10.03 -1.39 7.73
N TYR A 32 -9.45 -0.22 7.94
CA TYR A 32 -9.33 0.40 9.25
C TYR A 32 -9.15 1.92 9.12
N HIS A 33 -9.52 2.66 10.16
CA HIS A 33 -9.31 4.10 10.21
C HIS A 33 -8.49 4.46 11.44
N PHE A 34 -7.25 4.94 11.25
CA PHE A 34 -6.39 5.35 12.36
C PHE A 34 -6.89 6.64 13.01
N PRO A 35 -6.91 6.75 14.34
CA PRO A 35 -7.05 8.02 15.04
C PRO A 35 -5.76 8.87 14.93
N ASN A 36 -4.60 8.23 14.85
CA ASN A 36 -3.31 8.87 14.64
C ASN A 36 -2.46 8.08 13.63
N LYS A 37 -2.21 8.69 12.47
CA LYS A 37 -1.47 8.09 11.34
C LYS A 37 0.02 7.80 11.59
N PHE A 38 0.59 8.28 12.69
CA PHE A 38 1.99 8.06 13.04
C PHE A 38 2.18 7.13 14.25
N HIS A 39 1.11 6.82 14.99
CA HIS A 39 1.18 5.96 16.15
C HIS A 39 -0.18 5.33 16.44
N ASP A 40 -0.29 4.03 16.22
CA ASP A 40 -1.49 3.23 16.50
C ASP A 40 -1.10 1.75 16.66
N ASP A 41 -0.84 1.35 17.91
CA ASP A 41 -0.39 -0.01 18.23
C ASP A 41 -1.46 -1.05 17.89
N PHE A 42 -2.75 -0.71 18.03
CA PHE A 42 -3.85 -1.63 17.68
C PHE A 42 -3.84 -1.96 16.19
N PHE A 43 -3.61 -0.96 15.35
CA PHE A 43 -3.42 -1.20 13.93
C PHE A 43 -2.21 -2.06 13.66
N CYS A 44 -1.06 -1.73 14.26
CA CYS A 44 0.18 -2.45 14.01
C CYS A 44 0.03 -3.93 14.32
N ASP A 45 -0.49 -4.25 15.51
CA ASP A 45 -0.76 -5.63 15.94
C ASP A 45 -1.72 -6.35 14.99
N ARG A 46 -2.75 -5.64 14.50
CA ARG A 46 -3.74 -6.22 13.59
C ARG A 46 -3.14 -6.50 12.22
N LEU A 47 -2.38 -5.55 11.67
CA LEU A 47 -1.75 -5.71 10.37
C LEU A 47 -0.68 -6.80 10.43
N GLU A 48 0.17 -6.80 11.45
CA GLU A 48 1.21 -7.82 11.66
C GLU A 48 0.61 -9.23 11.66
N LYS A 49 -0.51 -9.44 12.36
CA LYS A 49 -1.22 -10.74 12.33
C LYS A 49 -1.66 -11.15 10.93
N GLN A 50 -2.06 -10.20 10.07
CA GLN A 50 -2.42 -10.49 8.69
C GLN A 50 -1.20 -10.83 7.84
N LEU A 51 -0.06 -10.16 8.07
CA LEU A 51 1.19 -10.43 7.36
C LEU A 51 1.77 -11.81 7.71
N GLN A 52 1.56 -12.27 8.95
CA GLN A 52 2.02 -13.58 9.40
C GLN A 52 1.07 -14.74 9.04
N SER A 53 -0.25 -14.50 8.96
CA SER A 53 -1.23 -15.56 8.73
C SER A 53 -1.36 -15.98 7.28
N ASP A 54 -1.11 -15.06 6.35
CA ASP A 54 -1.39 -15.22 4.94
C ASP A 54 -0.09 -15.17 4.13
N SER A 55 0.03 -16.02 3.11
CA SER A 55 1.10 -15.88 2.11
C SER A 55 0.83 -14.66 1.23
N CYS A 56 1.18 -13.48 1.74
CA CYS A 56 1.07 -12.21 1.05
C CYS A 56 2.39 -11.89 0.34
N ASP A 57 2.29 -11.55 -0.95
CA ASP A 57 3.47 -11.19 -1.75
C ASP A 57 3.77 -9.69 -1.68
N ALA A 58 2.78 -8.85 -1.39
CA ALA A 58 2.92 -7.39 -1.27
C ALA A 58 1.74 -6.75 -0.53
N VAL A 59 2.00 -5.65 0.17
CA VAL A 59 0.97 -4.79 0.75
C VAL A 59 0.77 -3.58 -0.15
N MET A 60 -0.49 -3.21 -0.39
CA MET A 60 -0.82 -2.04 -1.20
C MET A 60 -1.81 -1.13 -0.48
N SER A 61 -1.70 0.18 -0.70
CA SER A 61 -2.73 1.12 -0.25
C SER A 61 -2.90 2.28 -1.22
N ILE A 62 -4.03 2.97 -1.03
CA ILE A 62 -4.27 4.27 -1.65
C ILE A 62 -3.80 5.38 -0.73
N ASN A 63 -2.89 6.22 -1.23
CA ASN A 63 -2.00 7.10 -0.47
C ASN A 63 -0.96 6.34 0.38
N PHE A 64 0.00 7.10 0.89
CA PHE A 64 1.09 6.58 1.70
C PHE A 64 0.72 6.54 3.19
N PHE A 65 0.90 5.37 3.82
CA PHE A 65 0.70 5.15 5.25
C PHE A 65 2.01 4.69 5.91
N PRO A 66 2.68 5.57 6.69
CA PRO A 66 3.99 5.27 7.26
C PRO A 66 4.02 4.01 8.14
N LEU A 67 3.00 3.81 8.97
CA LEU A 67 2.91 2.65 9.86
C LEU A 67 2.84 1.32 9.08
N ALA A 68 2.05 1.30 7.99
CA ALA A 68 1.97 0.12 7.14
C ALA A 68 3.31 -0.15 6.44
N ALA A 69 3.94 0.90 5.88
CA ALA A 69 5.22 0.79 5.21
C ALA A 69 6.34 0.28 6.15
N ALA A 70 6.40 0.80 7.38
CA ALA A 70 7.37 0.40 8.39
C ALA A 70 7.23 -1.09 8.75
N LEU A 71 6.01 -1.57 8.99
CA LEU A 71 5.76 -2.99 9.26
C LEU A 71 6.13 -3.87 8.06
N CYS A 72 5.80 -3.44 6.84
CA CYS A 72 6.20 -4.18 5.64
C CYS A 72 7.72 -4.29 5.53
N HIS A 73 8.45 -3.22 5.83
CA HIS A 73 9.93 -3.22 5.84
C HIS A 73 10.49 -4.22 6.87
N GLU A 74 9.95 -4.22 8.09
CA GLU A 74 10.35 -5.15 9.15
C GLU A 74 10.12 -6.62 8.74
N HIS A 75 9.05 -6.88 7.97
CA HIS A 75 8.73 -8.20 7.42
C HIS A 75 9.37 -8.49 6.05
N GLN A 76 10.22 -7.59 5.53
CA GLN A 76 10.84 -7.71 4.19
C GLN A 76 9.81 -7.89 3.06
N LEU A 77 8.63 -7.28 3.21
CA LEU A 77 7.55 -7.29 2.25
C LEU A 77 7.53 -6.00 1.43
N PRO A 78 7.27 -6.09 0.11
CA PRO A 78 7.07 -4.91 -0.72
C PRO A 78 5.84 -4.11 -0.26
N TYR A 79 5.98 -2.79 -0.18
CA TYR A 79 4.88 -1.87 0.10
C TYR A 79 4.65 -0.92 -1.09
N LEU A 80 3.45 -0.99 -1.65
CA LEU A 80 3.04 -0.24 -2.84
C LEU A 80 2.04 0.85 -2.45
N ALA A 81 2.38 2.11 -2.68
CA ALA A 81 1.49 3.24 -2.40
C ALA A 81 1.08 3.93 -3.71
N TRP A 82 -0.20 3.84 -4.05
CA TRP A 82 -0.75 4.61 -5.16
C TRP A 82 -1.20 5.98 -4.65
N CYS A 83 -0.47 7.03 -5.00
CA CYS A 83 -0.69 8.37 -4.46
C CYS A 83 -1.31 9.28 -5.54
N TYR A 84 -2.42 9.96 -5.25
CA TYR A 84 -2.96 10.97 -6.16
C TYR A 84 -2.04 12.19 -6.21
N ASP A 85 -1.63 12.63 -5.02
CA ASP A 85 -0.73 13.75 -4.83
C ASP A 85 0.66 13.25 -4.47
N ILE A 86 1.69 14.06 -4.74
CA ILE A 86 3.02 13.77 -4.20
C ILE A 86 2.87 13.80 -2.67
N PRO A 87 3.22 12.71 -1.95
CA PRO A 87 3.15 12.72 -0.50
C PRO A 87 3.96 13.92 0.01
N ALA A 88 3.29 14.80 0.76
CA ALA A 88 3.85 16.08 1.18
C ALA A 88 5.26 15.89 1.79
N SER A 89 6.12 16.92 1.70
CA SER A 89 7.50 16.91 2.23
C SER A 89 7.64 16.37 3.66
N ARG A 90 6.58 16.41 4.46
CA ARG A 90 6.50 15.83 5.80
C ARG A 90 6.69 14.30 5.84
N TYR A 91 6.41 13.58 4.75
CA TYR A 91 6.64 12.13 4.63
C TYR A 91 7.98 11.80 3.96
N ALA A 92 8.71 12.80 3.44
CA ALA A 92 10.01 12.58 2.80
C ALA A 92 11.02 11.82 3.68
N PRO A 93 11.11 12.05 5.02
CA PRO A 93 11.97 11.24 5.86
C PRO A 93 11.63 9.75 5.78
N TRP A 94 10.34 9.40 5.81
CA TRP A 94 9.85 8.02 5.80
C TRP A 94 10.00 7.34 4.44
N ILE A 95 9.71 8.08 3.36
CA ILE A 95 9.84 7.57 1.99
C ILE A 95 11.31 7.32 1.64
N LEU A 96 12.22 8.17 2.10
CA LEU A 96 13.66 7.97 1.90
C LEU A 96 14.26 6.88 2.80
N TRP A 97 13.61 6.57 3.93
CA TRP A 97 14.09 5.55 4.87
C TRP A 97 13.68 4.13 4.50
N VAL A 98 12.60 3.97 3.75
CA VAL A 98 12.07 2.66 3.38
C VAL A 98 12.26 2.46 1.86
N PRO A 99 13.41 1.89 1.43
CA PRO A 99 13.76 1.79 0.01
C PRO A 99 12.82 0.90 -0.80
N GLU A 100 12.01 0.06 -0.13
CA GLU A 100 11.02 -0.81 -0.76
C GLU A 100 9.68 -0.09 -1.07
N VAL A 101 9.53 1.17 -0.67
CA VAL A 101 8.32 1.97 -0.96
C VAL A 101 8.34 2.46 -2.40
N SER A 102 7.39 1.95 -3.20
CA SER A 102 7.11 2.52 -4.52
C SER A 102 5.89 3.43 -4.46
N CYS A 103 6.12 4.74 -4.54
CA CYS A 103 5.07 5.75 -4.64
C CYS A 103 4.80 6.08 -6.12
N TYR A 104 3.59 5.80 -6.59
CA TYR A 104 3.17 6.13 -7.96
C TYR A 104 2.25 7.35 -7.94
N PRO A 105 2.73 8.56 -8.30
CA PRO A 105 1.87 9.74 -8.42
C PRO A 105 0.92 9.60 -9.62
N ILE A 106 -0.29 10.15 -9.55
CA ILE A 106 -1.12 10.26 -10.76
C ILE A 106 -0.64 11.44 -11.60
N SER A 107 -0.02 11.14 -12.73
CA SER A 107 0.24 12.09 -13.81
C SER A 107 -0.29 11.51 -15.13
N SER A 108 -0.60 12.36 -16.11
CA SER A 108 -1.05 11.94 -17.45
C SER A 108 -0.04 11.04 -18.19
N GLN A 109 1.18 10.89 -17.68
CA GLN A 109 2.22 10.01 -18.22
C GLN A 109 2.19 8.59 -17.63
N ASN A 110 1.48 8.35 -16.51
CA ASN A 110 1.57 7.10 -15.74
C ASN A 110 0.60 5.99 -16.18
N SER A 111 -0.17 6.16 -17.26
CA SER A 111 -0.96 5.07 -17.86
C SER A 111 -0.10 3.87 -18.28
N GLN A 112 1.20 4.08 -18.52
CA GLN A 112 2.15 3.00 -18.81
C GLN A 112 2.57 2.20 -17.57
N ASN A 113 2.52 2.76 -16.36
CA ASN A 113 2.96 2.07 -15.13
C ASN A 113 2.05 0.91 -14.70
N ILE A 114 0.79 0.91 -15.18
CA ILE A 114 -0.15 -0.21 -14.99
C ILE A 114 0.42 -1.49 -15.64
N SER A 115 1.12 -1.35 -16.77
CA SER A 115 1.76 -2.50 -17.44
C SER A 115 2.99 -3.02 -16.69
N THR A 116 3.63 -2.18 -15.88
CA THR A 116 4.79 -2.53 -15.06
C THR A 116 4.38 -3.30 -13.81
N MET A 117 3.20 -3.03 -13.22
CA MET A 117 2.63 -3.84 -12.12
C MET A 117 2.34 -5.29 -12.54
N GLY A 118 1.99 -5.53 -13.81
CA GLY A 118 1.79 -6.88 -14.33
C GLY A 118 3.10 -7.67 -14.56
N ARG A 119 4.27 -7.07 -14.29
CA ARG A 119 5.59 -7.71 -14.36
C ARG A 119 6.24 -7.95 -12.99
N ILE A 120 5.55 -7.61 -11.90
CA ILE A 120 5.96 -7.90 -10.52
C ILE A 120 5.29 -9.20 -10.08
#